data_AF-A0A6J8C0Z1-F1
#
_entry.id   AF-A0A6J8C0Z1-F1
#
_cell.length_a   1.000
_cell.length_b   1.000
_cell.length_c   1.000
_cell.angle_alpha   90.00
_cell.angle_beta   90.00
_cell.angle_gamma   90.00
#
_symmetry.space_group_name_H-M   'P 1'
#
loop_
_entity.id
_entity.type
_entity.pdbx_description
1 polymer ?
#
loop_
_entity_poly.entity_id
_entity_poly.type
_entity_poly.pdbx_seq_one_letter_code
_entity_poly.pdbx_strand_id
1 'polypeptide(L)'
;MCNILGIHKTRTIPFRPKSDGMVEKSNSATETMLSAFVRKHQRDWDEYIYLLMLAYRSSEHESLGTSPCSMLFGREANLPVDLILGRPETEKSPLYFKTVYAYELSKKLEVIHQFARNKLKLSSDRMKRNYGISTKMQKFDAGDPVWLHNPRRVKGVCPKLQNNWEGPYIVVNKLNDVIYRIQKGPKTKPEVVHQDRLKPYLGENVPIWFN
;
A
#
# COMPACT_ATOMS: atom_id res chain seq x y z
N MET A 1 -18.38 -14.53 -2.45
CA MET A 1 -17.05 -14.91 -1.92
C MET A 1 -16.76 -14.28 -0.56
N CYS A 2 -16.56 -12.96 -0.43
CA CYS A 2 -16.21 -12.34 0.86
C CYS A 2 -17.22 -12.63 2.00
N ASN A 3 -18.52 -12.54 1.72
CA ASN A 3 -19.56 -12.85 2.71
C ASN A 3 -19.55 -14.32 3.16
N ILE A 4 -19.13 -15.24 2.29
CA ILE A 4 -19.07 -16.68 2.60
C ILE A 4 -17.89 -16.97 3.54
N LEU A 5 -16.78 -16.26 3.36
CA LEU A 5 -15.56 -16.43 4.16
C LEU A 5 -15.53 -15.54 5.42
N GLY A 6 -16.60 -14.77 5.70
CA GLY A 6 -16.61 -13.81 6.82
C GLY A 6 -15.61 -12.66 6.67
N ILE A 7 -15.19 -12.33 5.44
CA ILE A 7 -14.18 -11.29 5.18
C ILE A 7 -14.85 -9.94 4.95
N HIS A 8 -14.49 -8.94 5.75
CA HIS A 8 -14.90 -7.56 5.54
C HIS A 8 -14.05 -6.88 4.46
N LYS A 9 -14.67 -6.48 3.35
CA LYS A 9 -13.98 -5.82 2.23
C LYS A 9 -13.89 -4.31 2.44
N THR A 10 -12.66 -3.81 2.58
CA THR A 10 -12.36 -2.37 2.54
C THR A 10 -12.13 -1.89 1.11
N ARG A 11 -12.26 -0.59 0.86
CA ARG A 11 -11.99 0.05 -0.43
C ARG A 11 -11.16 1.29 -0.24
N THR A 12 -10.16 1.47 -1.11
CA THR A 12 -9.38 2.71 -1.19
C THR A 12 -10.01 3.69 -2.17
N ILE A 13 -9.60 4.95 -2.06
CA ILE A 13 -10.10 6.03 -2.93
C ILE A 13 -9.54 5.80 -4.34
N PRO A 14 -10.35 5.97 -5.40
CA PRO A 14 -9.88 5.86 -6.77
C PRO A 14 -8.67 6.74 -7.06
N PHE A 15 -7.71 6.20 -7.82
CA PHE A 15 -6.48 6.87 -8.23
C PHE A 15 -5.59 7.32 -7.06
N ARG A 16 -5.59 6.57 -5.95
CA ARG A 16 -4.71 6.82 -4.81
C ARG A 16 -3.91 5.57 -4.41
N PRO A 17 -2.88 5.18 -5.18
CA PRO A 17 -2.02 4.04 -4.84
C PRO A 17 -1.34 4.20 -3.48
N LYS A 18 -1.12 5.45 -3.03
CA LYS A 18 -0.59 5.75 -1.68
C LYS A 18 -1.42 5.14 -0.55
N SER A 19 -2.72 4.93 -0.74
CA SER A 19 -3.59 4.30 0.27
C SER A 19 -3.33 2.80 0.44
N ASP A 20 -2.86 2.12 -0.61
CA ASP A 20 -2.47 0.70 -0.60
C ASP A 20 -0.93 0.54 -0.64
N GLY A 21 -0.21 1.53 -0.10
CA GLY A 21 1.23 1.67 -0.29
C GLY A 21 2.09 0.49 0.18
N MET A 22 1.61 -0.33 1.12
CA MET A 22 2.32 -1.54 1.54
C MET A 22 2.33 -2.62 0.46
N VAL A 23 1.19 -2.82 -0.21
CA VAL A 23 1.08 -3.77 -1.33
C VAL A 23 1.89 -3.26 -2.52
N GLU A 24 1.76 -1.97 -2.83
CA GLU A 24 2.53 -1.34 -3.93
C GLU A 24 4.04 -1.47 -3.71
N LYS A 25 4.53 -1.28 -2.48
CA LYS A 25 5.94 -1.52 -2.14
C LYS A 25 6.35 -2.98 -2.31
N SER A 26 5.50 -3.92 -1.88
CA SER A 26 5.77 -5.36 -2.06
C SER A 26 5.83 -5.74 -3.54
N ASN A 27 4.93 -5.19 -4.35
CA ASN A 27 4.92 -5.41 -5.80
C ASN A 27 6.20 -4.82 -6.41
N SER A 28 6.57 -3.59 -6.06
CA SER A 28 7.79 -2.95 -6.54
C SER A 28 9.05 -3.73 -6.19
N ALA A 29 9.13 -4.29 -4.98
CA ALA A 29 10.24 -5.16 -4.59
C ALA A 29 10.28 -6.45 -5.43
N THR A 30 9.11 -7.06 -5.65
CA THR A 30 8.99 -8.28 -6.48
C THR A 30 9.39 -8.02 -7.93
N GLU A 31 8.92 -6.91 -8.51
CA GLU A 31 9.29 -6.47 -9.86
C GLU A 31 10.79 -6.21 -9.98
N THR A 32 11.38 -5.56 -8.97
CA THR A 32 12.84 -5.30 -8.95
C THR A 32 13.62 -6.61 -8.93
N MET A 33 13.23 -7.55 -8.07
CA MET A 33 13.84 -8.87 -8.01
C MET A 33 13.68 -9.62 -9.34
N LEU A 34 12.47 -9.68 -9.91
CA LEU A 34 12.23 -10.35 -11.19
C LEU A 34 13.07 -9.74 -12.32
N SER A 35 13.16 -8.40 -12.39
CA SER A 35 13.89 -7.71 -13.45
C SER A 35 15.37 -8.07 -13.51
N ALA A 36 15.95 -8.49 -12.37
CA ALA A 36 17.34 -8.90 -12.28
C ALA A 36 17.61 -10.34 -12.77
N PHE A 37 16.60 -11.22 -12.74
CA PHE A 37 16.76 -12.66 -13.07
C PHE A 37 16.14 -13.05 -14.40
N VAL A 38 15.10 -12.35 -14.83
CA VAL A 38 14.36 -12.64 -16.06
C VAL A 38 15.23 -12.38 -17.29
N ARG A 39 15.22 -13.31 -18.25
CA ARG A 39 15.98 -13.15 -19.50
C ARG A 39 15.40 -12.04 -20.38
N LYS A 40 16.16 -11.62 -21.40
CA LYS A 40 15.76 -10.55 -22.34
C LYS A 40 14.38 -10.74 -22.98
N HIS A 41 13.91 -11.97 -23.14
CA HIS A 41 12.60 -12.26 -23.74
C HIS A 41 11.43 -12.21 -22.75
N GLN A 42 11.67 -12.13 -21.43
CA GLN A 42 10.66 -11.94 -20.38
C GLN A 42 9.54 -12.99 -20.29
N ARG A 43 9.81 -14.24 -20.69
CA ARG A 43 8.80 -15.32 -20.75
C ARG A 43 9.03 -16.43 -19.73
N ASP A 44 10.07 -16.30 -18.92
CA ASP A 44 10.59 -17.27 -17.96
C ASP A 44 10.45 -16.78 -16.51
N TRP A 45 9.68 -15.71 -16.28
CA TRP A 45 9.52 -15.11 -14.95
C TRP A 45 8.85 -16.06 -13.95
N ASP A 46 7.99 -16.94 -14.43
CA ASP A 46 7.28 -17.98 -13.69
C ASP A 46 8.21 -19.10 -13.21
N GLU A 47 9.32 -19.35 -13.90
CA GLU A 47 10.37 -20.26 -13.45
C GLU A 47 11.17 -19.68 -12.25
N TYR A 48 11.17 -18.36 -12.07
CA TYR A 48 11.95 -17.71 -11.00
C TYR A 48 11.10 -17.24 -9.83
N ILE A 49 9.79 -17.01 -10.02
CA ILE A 49 8.93 -16.38 -9.02
C ILE A 49 8.95 -17.11 -7.68
N TYR A 50 8.96 -18.45 -7.67
CA TYR A 50 8.93 -19.21 -6.41
C TYR A 50 10.24 -19.08 -5.62
N LEU A 51 11.39 -19.07 -6.30
CA LEU A 51 12.71 -18.86 -5.68
C LEU A 51 12.82 -17.44 -5.12
N LEU A 52 12.38 -16.45 -5.89
CA LEU A 52 12.40 -15.06 -5.47
C LEU A 52 11.45 -14.80 -4.30
N MET A 53 10.27 -15.42 -4.30
CA MET A 53 9.34 -15.33 -3.17
C MET A 53 9.88 -16.05 -1.92
N LEU A 54 10.66 -17.13 -2.07
CA LEU A 54 11.36 -17.73 -0.94
C LEU A 54 12.39 -16.75 -0.38
N ALA A 55 13.27 -16.21 -1.23
CA ALA A 55 14.28 -15.23 -0.84
C ALA A 55 13.64 -14.01 -0.17
N TYR A 56 12.58 -13.46 -0.74
CA TYR A 56 11.85 -12.33 -0.17
C TYR A 56 11.27 -12.61 1.22
N ARG A 57 10.81 -13.84 1.47
CA ARG A 57 10.24 -14.24 2.78
C ARG A 57 11.31 -14.60 3.81
N SER A 58 12.48 -15.06 3.39
CA SER A 58 13.59 -15.43 4.28
C SER A 58 14.56 -14.28 4.55
N SER A 59 14.58 -13.24 3.71
CA SER A 59 15.41 -12.07 3.93
C SER A 59 14.78 -11.12 4.96
N GLU A 60 15.63 -10.49 5.77
CA GLU A 60 15.19 -9.43 6.68
C GLU A 60 14.72 -8.20 5.90
N HIS A 61 13.58 -7.65 6.30
CA HIS A 61 13.06 -6.42 5.71
C HIS A 61 13.43 -5.24 6.59
N GLU A 62 14.04 -4.20 6.03
CA GLU A 62 14.50 -3.02 6.79
C GLU A 62 13.38 -2.38 7.65
N SER A 63 12.15 -2.31 7.12
CA SER A 63 11.01 -1.74 7.84
C SER A 63 10.54 -2.56 9.05
N LEU A 64 10.81 -3.87 9.03
CA LEU A 64 10.42 -4.81 10.09
C LEU A 64 11.61 -5.12 11.02
N GLY A 65 12.83 -5.09 10.48
CA GLY A 65 14.07 -5.56 11.12
C GLY A 65 14.09 -7.08 11.35
N THR A 66 13.26 -7.83 10.64
CA THR A 66 13.15 -9.29 10.72
C THR A 66 12.57 -9.82 9.40
N SER A 67 12.66 -11.13 9.16
CA SER A 67 12.10 -11.76 7.97
C SER A 67 10.59 -12.05 8.12
N PRO A 68 9.82 -12.03 7.01
CA PRO A 68 8.43 -12.48 7.03
C PRO A 68 8.24 -13.91 7.53
N CYS A 69 9.17 -14.82 7.23
CA CYS A 69 9.14 -16.20 7.74
C CYS A 69 9.24 -16.26 9.26
N SER A 70 10.14 -15.47 9.85
CA SER A 70 10.30 -15.36 11.29
C SER A 70 9.05 -14.79 11.96
N MET A 71 8.44 -13.76 11.36
CA MET A 71 7.17 -13.22 11.85
C MET A 71 6.00 -14.21 11.81
N LEU A 72 5.95 -15.08 10.81
CA LEU A 72 4.84 -16.02 10.66
C LEU A 72 5.03 -17.31 11.47
N PHE A 73 6.26 -17.84 11.49
CA PHE A 73 6.56 -19.16 12.04
C PHE A 73 7.44 -19.13 13.30
N GLY A 74 7.90 -17.94 13.73
CA GLY A 74 8.83 -17.80 14.86
C GLY A 74 10.22 -18.37 14.58
N ARG A 75 10.55 -18.66 13.32
CA ARG A 75 11.84 -19.23 12.88
C ARG A 75 12.13 -18.86 11.44
N GLU A 76 13.40 -18.90 11.07
CA GLU A 76 13.81 -18.68 9.69
C GLU A 76 13.44 -19.86 8.79
N ALA A 77 13.32 -19.57 7.49
CA ALA A 77 13.11 -20.60 6.49
C ALA A 77 14.37 -21.43 6.32
N ASN A 78 14.19 -22.73 6.09
CA ASN A 78 15.30 -23.63 5.78
C ASN A 78 15.77 -23.35 4.34
N LEU A 79 16.97 -22.80 4.19
CA LEU A 79 17.57 -22.53 2.88
C LEU A 79 18.54 -23.66 2.47
N PRO A 80 18.80 -23.84 1.16
CA PRO A 80 19.76 -24.84 0.69
C PRO A 80 21.15 -24.70 1.33
N VAL A 81 21.58 -23.46 1.61
CA VAL A 81 22.87 -23.19 2.27
C VAL A 81 22.91 -23.76 3.70
N ASP A 82 21.79 -23.77 4.42
CA ASP A 82 21.70 -24.30 5.79
C ASP A 82 21.84 -25.82 5.81
N LEU A 83 21.48 -26.50 4.71
CA LEU A 83 21.66 -27.94 4.56
C LEU A 83 23.13 -28.31 4.37
N ILE A 84 23.90 -27.44 3.71
CA ILE A 84 25.32 -27.64 3.43
C ILE A 84 26.18 -27.27 4.65
N LEU A 85 25.91 -26.12 5.25
CA LEU A 85 26.69 -25.59 6.38
C LEU A 85 26.24 -26.14 7.74
N GLY A 86 25.05 -26.74 7.80
CA GLY A 86 24.41 -27.10 9.05
C GLY A 86 23.86 -25.88 9.81
N ARG A 87 23.11 -26.13 10.88
CA ARG A 87 22.53 -25.07 11.72
C ARG A 87 23.23 -24.94 13.06
N PRO A 88 23.27 -23.71 13.62
CA PRO A 88 23.71 -23.53 15.00
C PRO A 88 22.83 -24.34 15.95
N GLU A 89 23.45 -24.92 16.98
CA GLU A 89 22.80 -25.88 17.89
C GLU A 89 21.63 -25.30 18.68
N THR A 90 21.56 -23.98 18.79
CA THR A 90 20.46 -23.22 19.41
C THR A 90 19.11 -23.37 18.70
N GLU A 91 19.07 -23.91 17.48
CA GLU A 91 17.83 -24.21 16.75
C GLU A 91 17.40 -25.68 16.80
N LYS A 92 18.17 -26.56 17.43
CA LYS A 92 17.74 -27.94 17.66
C LYS A 92 16.63 -27.91 18.69
N SER A 93 15.36 -28.00 18.24
CA SER A 93 14.23 -28.18 19.14
C SER A 93 14.47 -29.43 19.97
N PRO A 94 14.60 -29.33 21.30
CA PRO A 94 14.54 -30.50 22.15
C PRO A 94 13.23 -31.24 21.87
N LEU A 95 13.21 -32.55 22.08
CA LEU A 95 12.00 -33.37 22.07
C LEU A 95 11.09 -32.92 23.22
N TYR A 96 10.45 -31.77 23.07
CA TYR A 96 9.52 -31.22 24.02
C TYR A 96 8.14 -31.82 23.81
N PHE A 97 7.42 -32.00 24.92
CA PHE A 97 5.99 -32.26 24.89
C PHE A 97 5.27 -31.10 24.17
N LYS A 98 4.27 -31.42 23.33
CA LYS A 98 3.63 -30.49 22.38
C LYS A 98 3.17 -29.16 22.99
N THR A 99 2.79 -29.15 24.28
CA THR A 99 2.32 -27.94 24.98
C THR A 99 3.45 -26.97 25.32
N VAL A 100 4.66 -27.47 25.61
CA VAL A 100 5.83 -26.62 25.94
C VAL A 100 6.29 -25.87 24.69
N TYR A 101 6.40 -26.57 23.56
CA TYR A 101 6.75 -25.95 22.27
C TYR A 101 5.78 -24.83 21.88
N ALA A 102 4.46 -25.07 22.00
CA ALA A 102 3.46 -24.07 21.66
C ALA A 102 3.56 -22.82 22.57
N TYR A 103 3.82 -23.02 23.86
CA TYR A 103 4.02 -21.93 24.81
C TYR A 103 5.24 -21.09 24.46
N GLU A 104 6.40 -21.72 24.23
CA GLU A 104 7.64 -21.05 23.85
C GLU A 104 7.53 -20.31 22.51
N LEU A 105 6.90 -20.95 21.52
CA LEU A 105 6.63 -20.32 20.23
C LEU A 105 5.76 -19.07 20.39
N SER A 106 4.72 -19.12 21.24
CA SER A 106 3.88 -17.95 21.50
C SER A 106 4.68 -16.80 22.09
N LYS A 107 5.59 -17.08 23.03
CA LYS A 107 6.46 -16.08 23.67
C LYS A 107 7.44 -15.49 22.67
N LYS A 108 8.03 -16.33 21.82
CA LYS A 108 8.95 -15.89 20.78
C LYS A 108 8.24 -14.98 19.76
N LEU A 109 7.06 -15.38 19.29
CA LEU A 109 6.25 -14.56 18.38
C LEU A 109 5.84 -13.24 19.02
N GLU A 110 5.46 -13.24 20.30
CA GLU A 110 5.13 -12.01 21.05
C GLU A 110 6.30 -11.00 21.00
N VAL A 111 7.51 -11.46 21.25
CA VAL A 111 8.73 -10.64 21.19
C VAL A 111 9.01 -10.12 19.78
N ILE A 112 8.98 -11.00 18.77
CA ILE A 112 9.23 -10.64 17.36
C ILE A 112 8.21 -9.59 16.89
N HIS A 113 6.92 -9.81 17.16
CA HIS A 113 5.87 -8.87 16.80
C HIS A 113 5.96 -7.55 17.56
N GLN A 114 6.38 -7.56 18.83
CA GLN A 114 6.61 -6.33 19.58
C GLN A 114 7.76 -5.51 18.97
N PHE A 115 8.86 -6.16 18.62
CA PHE A 115 9.99 -5.53 17.94
C PHE A 115 9.58 -4.91 16.60
N ALA A 116 8.90 -5.68 15.74
CA ALA A 116 8.42 -5.20 14.45
C ALA A 116 7.45 -4.02 14.59
N ARG A 117 6.52 -4.07 15.55
CA ARG A 117 5.59 -2.95 15.84
C ARG A 117 6.33 -1.68 16.24
N ASN A 118 7.36 -1.79 17.07
CA ASN A 118 8.18 -0.65 17.47
C ASN A 118 8.90 -0.02 16.26
N LYS A 119 9.52 -0.83 15.40
CA LYS A 119 10.18 -0.37 14.17
C LYS A 119 9.21 0.32 13.21
N LEU A 120 8.05 -0.30 12.97
CA LEU A 120 6.99 0.27 12.14
C LEU A 120 6.49 1.61 12.68
N LYS A 121 6.34 1.74 14.01
CA LYS A 121 5.96 2.99 14.66
C LYS A 121 6.99 4.09 14.41
N LEU A 122 8.28 3.81 14.61
CA LEU A 122 9.35 4.78 14.36
C LEU A 122 9.41 5.23 12.90
N SER A 123 9.25 4.30 11.95
CA SER A 123 9.17 4.60 10.52
C SER A 123 7.95 5.47 10.20
N SER A 124 6.79 5.13 10.76
CA SER A 124 5.54 5.90 10.61
C SER A 124 5.70 7.32 11.16
N ASP A 125 6.29 7.47 12.33
CA ASP A 125 6.52 8.79 12.95
C ASP A 125 7.47 9.65 12.12
N ARG A 126 8.55 9.06 11.58
CA ARG A 126 9.47 9.75 10.65
C ARG A 126 8.72 10.20 9.39
N MET A 127 7.91 9.32 8.81
CA MET A 127 7.11 9.64 7.62
C MET A 127 6.10 10.77 7.91
N LYS A 128 5.43 10.73 9.06
CA LYS A 128 4.47 11.77 9.48
C LYS A 128 5.14 13.14 9.65
N ARG A 129 6.33 13.19 10.27
CA ARG A 129 7.10 14.45 10.40
C ARG A 129 7.44 15.04 9.04
N ASN A 130 7.97 14.22 8.14
CA ASN A 130 8.35 14.67 6.79
C ASN A 130 7.12 15.14 5.99
N TYR A 131 5.99 14.44 6.12
CA TYR A 131 4.74 14.85 5.47
C TYR A 131 4.22 16.20 5.99
N GLY A 132 4.26 16.41 7.32
CA GLY A 132 3.83 17.66 7.94
C GLY A 132 4.62 18.89 7.50
N ILE A 133 5.93 18.73 7.23
CA ILE A 133 6.79 19.81 6.75
C ILE A 133 6.46 20.21 5.31
N SER A 134 6.11 19.25 4.45
CA SER A 134 5.98 19.47 3.01
C SER A 134 4.57 19.83 2.52
N THR A 135 3.53 19.67 3.33
CA THR A 135 2.14 19.68 2.83
C THR A 135 1.39 20.97 3.20
N LYS A 136 1.14 21.83 2.20
CA LYS A 136 0.09 22.85 2.30
C LYS A 136 -1.25 22.20 1.95
N MET A 137 -2.04 21.84 2.96
CA MET A 137 -3.40 21.35 2.71
C MET A 137 -4.29 22.51 2.29
N GLN A 138 -4.81 22.45 1.06
CA GLN A 138 -5.91 23.33 0.64
C GLN A 138 -7.20 22.80 1.24
N LYS A 139 -7.91 23.64 1.97
CA LYS A 139 -9.23 23.34 2.51
C LYS A 139 -10.28 23.88 1.56
N PHE A 140 -11.26 23.05 1.27
CA PHE A 140 -12.47 23.41 0.53
C PHE A 140 -13.68 23.25 1.45
N ASP A 141 -14.66 24.11 1.26
CA ASP A 141 -15.97 24.05 1.92
C ASP A 141 -17.06 23.64 0.92
N ALA A 142 -18.23 23.27 1.43
CA ALA A 142 -19.36 22.91 0.58
C ALA A 142 -19.80 24.14 -0.24
N GLY A 143 -19.99 23.96 -1.55
CA GLY A 143 -20.27 25.04 -2.50
C GLY A 143 -19.05 25.52 -3.28
N ASP A 144 -17.83 25.21 -2.83
CA ASP A 144 -16.63 25.66 -3.54
C ASP A 144 -16.51 25.03 -4.93
N PRO A 145 -16.23 25.83 -5.98
CA PRO A 145 -15.95 25.32 -7.29
C PRO A 145 -14.50 24.83 -7.38
N VAL A 146 -14.31 23.62 -7.91
CA VAL A 146 -13.01 22.95 -7.97
C VAL A 146 -12.76 22.29 -9.33
N TRP A 147 -11.49 22.28 -9.73
CA TRP A 147 -10.97 21.42 -10.78
C TRP A 147 -10.65 20.03 -10.23
N LEU A 148 -10.97 18.99 -10.99
CA LEU A 148 -10.62 17.59 -10.70
C LEU A 148 -9.49 17.11 -11.61
N HIS A 149 -8.41 16.60 -11.04
CA HIS A 149 -7.38 15.88 -11.78
C HIS A 149 -7.83 14.45 -12.09
N ASN A 150 -8.13 14.17 -13.35
CA ASN A 150 -8.54 12.88 -13.88
C ASN A 150 -7.52 12.37 -14.93
N PRO A 151 -6.53 11.55 -14.54
CA PRO A 151 -5.49 11.06 -15.46
C PRO A 151 -5.97 9.90 -16.34
N ARG A 152 -7.21 9.96 -16.83
CA ARG A 152 -7.81 8.89 -17.64
C ARG A 152 -7.13 8.85 -19.01
N ARG A 153 -6.51 7.72 -19.35
CA ARG A 153 -5.93 7.52 -20.68
C ARG A 153 -7.02 7.38 -21.74
N VAL A 154 -7.05 8.30 -22.69
CA VAL A 154 -7.88 8.18 -23.91
C VAL A 154 -7.11 7.39 -24.97
N LYS A 155 -7.72 6.31 -25.48
CA LYS A 155 -7.13 5.47 -26.53
C LYS A 155 -7.02 6.26 -27.84
N GLY A 156 -5.87 6.20 -28.50
CA GLY A 156 -5.62 6.90 -29.77
C GLY A 156 -5.11 8.34 -29.64
N VAL A 157 -4.96 8.87 -28.43
CA VAL A 157 -4.40 10.21 -28.19
C VAL A 157 -3.12 10.11 -27.37
N CYS A 158 -2.12 10.95 -27.64
CA CYS A 158 -0.87 10.98 -26.91
C CYS A 158 -1.11 11.30 -25.42
N PRO A 159 -0.78 10.41 -24.47
CA PRO A 159 -1.01 10.66 -23.04
C PRO A 159 -0.26 11.87 -22.49
N LYS A 160 0.87 12.25 -23.11
CA LYS A 160 1.69 13.39 -22.66
C LYS A 160 1.08 14.76 -23.01
N LEU A 161 0.17 14.81 -23.98
CA LEU A 161 -0.46 16.05 -24.46
C LEU A 161 -1.91 16.22 -23.96
N GLN A 162 -2.40 15.30 -23.13
CA GLN A 162 -3.76 15.38 -22.58
C GLN A 162 -3.81 16.34 -21.39
N ASN A 163 -4.83 17.20 -21.35
CA ASN A 163 -5.13 17.98 -20.15
C ASN A 163 -5.91 17.08 -19.17
N ASN A 164 -5.28 16.77 -18.04
CA ASN A 164 -5.87 15.90 -17.03
C ASN A 164 -6.76 16.66 -16.04
N TRP A 165 -6.93 17.98 -16.16
CA TRP A 165 -7.81 18.75 -15.29
C TRP A 165 -9.19 18.94 -15.94
N GLU A 166 -10.23 18.47 -15.27
CA GLU A 166 -11.63 18.57 -15.68
C GLU A 166 -12.42 19.41 -14.69
N GLY A 167 -13.41 20.17 -15.17
CA GLY A 167 -14.22 21.02 -14.31
C GLY A 167 -15.06 22.03 -15.07
N PRO A 168 -15.80 22.90 -14.36
CA PRO A 168 -15.86 22.97 -12.90
C PRO A 168 -16.73 21.87 -12.26
N TYR A 169 -16.31 21.41 -11.09
CA TYR A 169 -17.12 20.60 -10.16
C TYR A 169 -17.44 21.45 -8.92
N ILE A 170 -18.46 21.07 -8.17
CA ILE A 170 -18.80 21.70 -6.89
C ILE A 170 -18.59 20.69 -5.76
N VAL A 171 -18.01 21.16 -4.65
CA VAL A 171 -17.90 20.38 -3.42
C VAL A 171 -19.28 20.26 -2.78
N VAL A 172 -19.81 19.04 -2.73
CA VAL A 172 -21.12 18.75 -2.13
C VAL A 172 -21.00 18.67 -0.61
N ASN A 173 -20.03 17.88 -0.14
CA ASN A 173 -19.73 17.78 1.27
C ASN A 173 -18.29 17.33 1.51
N LYS A 174 -17.79 17.70 2.69
CA LYS A 174 -16.51 17.23 3.23
C LYS A 174 -16.77 15.95 4.02
N LEU A 175 -16.20 14.83 3.57
CA LEU A 175 -16.33 13.56 4.29
C LEU A 175 -15.32 13.47 5.43
N ASN A 176 -14.07 13.85 5.15
CA ASN A 176 -12.96 13.93 6.11
C ASN A 176 -12.07 15.14 5.75
N ASP A 177 -11.05 15.45 6.55
CA ASP A 177 -10.09 16.54 6.28
C ASP A 177 -9.40 16.48 4.92
N VAL A 178 -9.36 15.30 4.30
CA VAL A 178 -8.60 15.06 3.07
C VAL A 178 -9.46 14.45 1.96
N ILE A 179 -10.74 14.18 2.24
CA ILE A 179 -11.65 13.47 1.33
C ILE A 179 -12.92 14.30 1.16
N TYR A 180 -13.20 14.60 -0.10
CA TYR A 180 -14.31 15.44 -0.52
C TYR A 180 -15.24 14.66 -1.44
N ARG A 181 -16.53 14.97 -1.36
CA ARG A 181 -17.50 14.56 -2.37
C ARG A 181 -17.75 15.72 -3.30
N ILE A 182 -17.55 15.50 -4.59
CA ILE A 182 -17.72 16.51 -5.63
C ILE A 182 -18.77 16.07 -6.63
N GLN A 183 -19.40 17.03 -7.31
CA GLN A 183 -20.42 16.77 -8.31
C GLN A 183 -20.35 17.82 -9.43
N LYS A 184 -20.52 17.39 -10.68
CA LYS A 184 -20.35 18.26 -11.86
C LYS A 184 -21.64 19.03 -12.21
N GLY A 185 -22.77 18.35 -12.05
CA GLY A 185 -24.10 18.81 -12.40
C GLY A 185 -25.19 18.13 -11.57
N PRO A 186 -26.43 18.66 -11.57
CA PRO A 186 -27.50 18.20 -10.69
C PRO A 186 -27.89 16.74 -10.93
N LYS A 187 -27.79 16.27 -12.18
CA LYS A 187 -28.07 14.88 -12.57
C LYS A 187 -26.85 13.97 -12.60
N THR A 188 -25.65 14.51 -12.33
CA THR A 188 -24.42 13.72 -12.36
C THR A 188 -24.20 13.00 -11.04
N LYS A 189 -23.66 11.78 -11.09
CA LYS A 189 -23.36 11.01 -9.87
C LYS A 189 -22.23 11.70 -9.10
N PRO A 190 -22.36 11.89 -7.77
CA PRO A 190 -21.28 12.42 -6.96
C PRO A 190 -20.07 11.49 -6.95
N GLU A 191 -18.87 12.06 -6.98
CA GLU A 191 -17.60 11.34 -6.88
C GLU A 191 -16.89 11.66 -5.56
N VAL A 192 -16.29 10.63 -4.96
CA VAL A 192 -15.50 10.78 -3.74
C VAL A 192 -14.02 10.82 -4.11
N VAL A 193 -13.37 11.92 -3.81
CA VAL A 193 -12.02 12.23 -4.26
C VAL A 193 -11.15 12.75 -3.12
N HIS A 194 -9.84 12.55 -3.28
CA HIS A 194 -8.85 13.06 -2.34
C HIS A 194 -8.49 14.51 -2.67
N GLN A 195 -8.17 15.33 -1.66
CA GLN A 195 -7.82 16.75 -1.84
C GLN A 195 -6.66 16.95 -2.84
N ASP A 196 -5.68 16.04 -2.89
CA ASP A 196 -4.52 16.16 -3.80
C ASP A 196 -4.92 16.14 -5.29
N ARG A 197 -6.13 15.67 -5.60
CA ARG A 197 -6.70 15.67 -6.95
C ARG A 197 -7.57 16.90 -7.21
N LEU A 198 -7.69 17.81 -6.25
CA LEU A 198 -8.49 19.02 -6.36
C LEU A 198 -7.60 20.25 -6.46
N LYS A 199 -8.10 21.26 -7.19
CA LYS A 199 -7.57 22.62 -7.20
C LYS A 199 -8.73 23.60 -7.19
N PRO A 200 -8.59 24.80 -6.60
CA PRO A 200 -9.61 25.82 -6.66
C PRO A 200 -9.87 26.22 -8.13
N TYR A 201 -11.15 26.35 -8.48
CA TYR A 201 -11.57 26.89 -9.76
C TYR A 201 -11.75 28.41 -9.60
N LEU A 202 -10.93 29.20 -10.30
CA LEU A 202 -10.94 30.67 -10.24
C LEU A 202 -11.56 31.31 -11.50
N GLY A 203 -12.30 30.54 -12.29
CA GLY A 203 -12.94 31.03 -13.51
C GLY A 203 -14.33 31.62 -13.26
N GLU A 204 -14.85 32.34 -14.24
CA GLU A 204 -16.16 33.02 -14.17
C GLU A 204 -17.35 32.04 -14.35
N ASN A 205 -17.12 30.90 -15.01
CA ASN A 205 -18.18 29.93 -15.32
C ASN A 205 -18.43 28.94 -14.17
N VAL A 206 -18.93 29.43 -13.04
CA VAL A 206 -19.29 28.59 -11.89
C VAL A 206 -20.68 27.96 -12.10
N PRO A 207 -20.88 26.65 -11.84
CA PRO A 207 -22.19 26.04 -11.98
C PRO A 207 -23.18 26.58 -10.92
N ILE A 208 -24.35 27.06 -11.34
CA ILE A 208 -25.31 27.82 -10.48
C ILE A 208 -26.27 26.89 -9.71
N TRP A 209 -26.22 25.58 -9.94
CA TRP A 209 -27.25 24.63 -9.48
C TRP A 209 -27.12 24.17 -8.03
N PHE A 210 -26.09 24.61 -7.30
CA PHE A 210 -25.80 24.16 -5.92
C PHE A 210 -26.28 25.15 -4.84
N ASN A 211 -27.07 26.17 -5.20
CA ASN A 211 -27.68 27.10 -4.24
C ASN A 211 -28.75 26.42 -3.38
#